data_AF-A0A9X3X063-F1
#
_entry.id   AF-A0A9X3X063-F1
#
_cell.length_a   1.000
_cell.length_b   1.000
_cell.length_c   1.000
_cell.angle_alpha   90.00
_cell.angle_beta   90.00
_cell.angle_gamma   90.00
#
_symmetry.space_group_name_H-M   'P 1'
#
loop_
_entity.id
_entity.type
_entity.pdbx_description
1 polymer ?
#
loop_
_entity_poly.entity_id
_entity_poly.type
_entity_poly.pdbx_seq_one_letter_code
_entity_poly.pdbx_strand_id
1 'polypeptide(L)'
;MAERRLERRDAVGGIVVVRVGFPEWPPGAEEWRCPFRILGLGDDSIQLARSVDSIAAIQNAIRGIYRKLVQSGVPLRREGFDDDDENDTGFSLEADRGWGLAFTQRIEQMILDEEAKLPGPTRERQKRKARRKAPAKPRMRTISDAERPRWIAERKLVRCDTVGSIIMVRLSYPESYADENVWKCAFTFEGLDDDLIYFSHGDDSMGALQKALRGIRSKLVQSGVPLRWALSGLEENDIGFSMEADRGHGLAFTRRIEQMILDEEEKYLQRSMRERQEHREARRKARAKPQPK
;
A
#
# COMPACT_ATOMS: atom_id res chain seq x y z
N MET A 1 4.15 6.60 15.19
CA MET A 1 3.96 5.15 15.10
C MET A 1 2.50 4.83 14.83
N ALA A 2 2.20 4.10 13.77
CA ALA A 2 0.87 3.51 13.56
C ALA A 2 0.79 2.13 14.23
N GLU A 3 -0.37 1.79 14.77
CA GLU A 3 -0.64 0.58 15.53
C GLU A 3 -1.97 -0.05 15.09
N ARG A 4 -2.00 -1.39 15.07
CA ARG A 4 -3.21 -2.20 14.97
C ARG A 4 -3.16 -3.35 15.95
N ARG A 5 -4.30 -3.63 16.58
CA ARG A 5 -4.50 -4.77 17.48
C ARG A 5 -5.32 -5.83 16.76
N LEU A 6 -4.87 -7.07 16.88
CA LEU A 6 -5.47 -8.25 16.27
C LEU A 6 -5.73 -9.28 17.37
N GLU A 7 -6.90 -9.90 17.33
CA GLU A 7 -7.26 -11.00 18.23
C GLU A 7 -6.86 -12.34 17.59
N ARG A 8 -6.23 -13.19 18.40
CA ARG A 8 -5.94 -14.57 18.07
C ARG A 8 -7.19 -15.42 18.23
N ARG A 9 -7.47 -16.28 17.25
CA ARG A 9 -8.57 -17.26 17.34
C ARG A 9 -8.13 -18.61 17.91
N ASP A 10 -6.83 -18.90 17.88
CA ASP A 10 -6.25 -20.13 18.42
C ASP A 10 -5.96 -20.06 19.93
N ALA A 11 -6.08 -18.87 20.53
CA ALA A 11 -5.81 -18.64 21.95
C ALA A 11 -6.79 -17.62 22.54
N VAL A 12 -7.57 -18.03 23.53
CA VAL A 12 -8.52 -17.16 24.24
C VAL A 12 -7.79 -15.98 24.86
N GLY A 13 -8.18 -14.76 24.51
CA GLY A 13 -7.55 -13.52 24.99
C GLY A 13 -6.17 -13.24 24.39
N GLY A 14 -5.71 -14.03 23.42
CA GLY A 14 -4.46 -13.78 22.73
C GLY A 14 -4.56 -12.53 21.85
N ILE A 15 -3.66 -11.57 22.06
CA ILE A 15 -3.59 -10.33 21.27
C ILE A 15 -2.25 -10.28 20.53
N VAL A 16 -2.32 -9.93 19.25
CA VAL A 16 -1.18 -9.56 18.41
C VAL A 16 -1.24 -8.06 18.15
N VAL A 17 -0.13 -7.37 18.40
CA VAL A 17 -0.02 -5.93 18.18
C VAL A 17 0.97 -5.65 17.06
N VAL A 18 0.50 -5.04 15.99
CA VAL A 18 1.32 -4.64 14.85
C VAL A 18 1.64 -3.16 14.98
N ARG A 19 2.92 -2.80 14.85
CA ARG A 19 3.40 -1.42 14.90
C ARG A 19 4.25 -1.09 13.69
N VAL A 20 4.00 0.07 13.10
CA VAL A 20 4.85 0.70 12.08
C VAL A 20 5.38 2.02 12.64
N GLY A 21 6.70 2.16 12.69
CA GLY A 21 7.38 3.36 13.16
C GLY A 21 7.40 4.46 12.10
N PHE A 22 8.37 5.36 12.23
CA PHE A 22 8.58 6.45 11.26
C PHE A 22 9.70 6.07 10.32
N PRO A 23 9.59 6.37 9.02
CA PRO A 23 10.71 6.19 8.12
C PRO A 23 11.84 7.14 8.54
N GLU A 24 13.05 6.61 8.54
CA GLU A 24 14.26 7.33 8.92
C GLU A 24 15.31 7.19 7.83
N TRP A 25 16.12 8.24 7.67
CA TRP A 25 17.33 8.22 6.84
C TRP A 25 18.55 8.32 7.77
N PRO A 26 19.13 7.18 8.17
CA PRO A 26 20.28 7.20 9.06
C PRO A 26 21.50 7.90 8.43
N PRO A 27 22.40 8.49 9.24
CA PRO A 27 23.67 9.01 8.72
C PRO A 27 24.45 7.94 7.94
N GLY A 28 24.84 8.27 6.70
CA GLY A 28 25.58 7.35 5.83
C GLY A 28 24.76 6.21 5.22
N ALA A 29 23.43 6.20 5.40
CA ALA A 29 22.58 5.21 4.72
C ALA A 29 22.43 5.53 3.23
N GLU A 30 22.29 4.47 2.43
CA GLU A 30 21.99 4.54 0.99
C GLU A 30 20.48 4.60 0.71
N GLU A 31 19.66 4.21 1.69
CA GLU A 31 18.22 4.02 1.54
C GLU A 31 17.46 4.46 2.81
N TRP A 32 16.20 4.86 2.62
CA TRP A 32 15.25 5.03 3.72
C TRP A 32 14.97 3.69 4.37
N ARG A 33 14.75 3.68 5.68
CA ARG A 33 14.26 2.50 6.39
C ARG A 33 13.05 2.84 7.25
N CYS A 34 12.05 1.97 7.27
CA CYS A 34 10.87 2.09 8.12
C CYS A 34 10.84 0.89 9.07
N PRO A 35 10.96 1.13 10.39
CA PRO A 35 10.90 0.05 11.37
C PRO A 35 9.46 -0.43 11.55
N PHE A 36 9.29 -1.73 11.73
CA PHE A 36 8.02 -2.33 12.12
C PHE A 36 8.24 -3.50 13.09
N ARG A 37 7.20 -3.86 13.83
CA ARG A 37 7.25 -4.93 14.83
C ARG A 37 5.89 -5.61 14.93
N ILE A 38 5.89 -6.92 15.14
CA ILE A 38 4.68 -7.71 15.37
C ILE A 38 4.86 -8.40 16.73
N LEU A 39 4.10 -7.96 17.71
CA LEU A 39 4.15 -8.47 19.08
C LEU A 39 3.15 -9.61 19.25
N GLY A 40 3.50 -10.65 20.02
CA GLY A 40 2.58 -11.73 20.38
C GLY A 40 2.58 -12.94 19.44
N LEU A 41 3.54 -13.00 18.50
CA LEU A 41 3.80 -14.14 17.60
C LEU A 41 5.14 -14.85 17.91
N GLY A 42 5.80 -14.51 19.01
CA GLY A 42 7.05 -15.15 19.47
C GLY A 42 8.34 -14.46 19.03
N ASP A 43 8.38 -13.90 17.81
CA ASP A 43 9.47 -13.02 17.36
C ASP A 43 9.06 -11.55 17.50
N ASP A 44 9.39 -10.97 18.65
CA ASP A 44 9.17 -9.57 18.92
C ASP A 44 10.39 -8.72 18.49
N SER A 45 11.18 -9.10 17.48
CA SER A 45 12.28 -8.25 16.99
C SER A 45 11.76 -7.06 16.17
N ILE A 46 12.48 -5.93 16.22
CA ILE A 46 12.24 -4.82 15.28
C ILE A 46 12.78 -5.23 13.92
N GLN A 47 11.93 -5.13 12.91
CA GLN A 47 12.23 -5.41 11.52
C GLN A 47 12.34 -4.10 10.75
N LEU A 48 13.15 -4.07 9.69
CA LEU A 48 13.40 -2.85 8.90
C LEU A 48 13.02 -3.08 7.45
N ALA A 49 12.02 -2.33 6.97
CA ALA A 49 11.71 -2.25 5.54
C ALA A 49 12.50 -1.13 4.89
N ARG A 50 13.17 -1.38 3.76
CA ARG A 50 14.03 -0.39 3.09
C ARG A 50 13.46 0.05 1.75
N SER A 51 13.74 1.29 1.34
CA SER A 51 13.42 1.77 0.00
C SER A 51 14.12 3.09 -0.36
N VAL A 52 13.97 3.52 -1.61
CA VAL A 52 14.55 4.75 -2.16
C VAL A 52 13.87 6.02 -1.64
N ASP A 53 12.63 5.95 -1.15
CA ASP A 53 11.96 7.04 -0.43
C ASP A 53 11.20 6.60 0.82
N SER A 54 10.87 7.58 1.65
CA SER A 54 10.20 7.38 2.95
C SER A 54 8.79 6.77 2.82
N ILE A 55 8.02 7.12 1.79
CA ILE A 55 6.69 6.53 1.54
C ILE A 55 6.82 5.07 1.13
N ALA A 56 7.77 4.74 0.25
CA ALA A 56 8.00 3.37 -0.21
C ALA A 56 8.54 2.50 0.92
N ALA A 57 9.34 3.06 1.83
CA ALA A 57 9.74 2.36 3.04
C ALA A 57 8.53 2.01 3.93
N ILE A 58 7.54 2.91 4.07
CA ILE A 58 6.27 2.61 4.77
C ILE A 58 5.48 1.51 4.06
N GLN A 59 5.30 1.60 2.73
CA GLN A 59 4.60 0.58 1.95
C GLN A 59 5.28 -0.79 2.07
N ASN A 60 6.62 -0.82 2.02
CA ASN A 60 7.40 -2.03 2.23
C ASN A 60 7.24 -2.60 3.65
N ALA A 61 7.09 -1.75 4.67
CA ALA A 61 6.81 -2.20 6.04
C ALA A 61 5.42 -2.86 6.13
N ILE A 62 4.39 -2.24 5.54
CA ILE A 62 3.02 -2.78 5.50
C ILE A 62 2.99 -4.12 4.77
N ARG A 63 3.68 -4.23 3.63
CA ARG A 63 3.84 -5.49 2.88
C ARG A 63 4.61 -6.56 3.68
N GLY A 64 5.68 -6.17 4.36
CA GLY A 64 6.47 -7.06 5.22
C GLY A 64 5.65 -7.60 6.39
N ILE A 65 4.79 -6.77 6.98
CA ILE A 65 3.83 -7.18 8.00
C ILE A 65 2.89 -8.25 7.44
N TYR A 66 2.21 -7.97 6.31
CA TYR A 66 1.29 -8.92 5.69
C TYR A 66 1.95 -10.30 5.50
N ARG A 67 3.14 -10.34 4.89
CA ARG A 67 3.88 -11.58 4.64
C ARG A 67 4.18 -12.34 5.93
N LYS A 68 4.62 -11.65 7.00
CA LYS A 68 4.89 -12.28 8.30
C LYS A 68 3.62 -12.80 8.98
N LEU A 69 2.51 -12.06 8.90
CA LEU A 69 1.23 -12.52 9.45
C LEU A 69 0.76 -13.80 8.72
N VAL A 70 0.82 -13.83 7.39
CA VAL A 70 0.49 -15.04 6.60
C VAL A 70 1.42 -16.20 6.94
N GLN A 71 2.73 -15.95 6.99
CA GLN A 71 3.74 -16.97 7.29
C GLN A 71 3.58 -17.56 8.70
N SER A 72 3.06 -16.79 9.66
CA SER A 72 2.83 -17.29 11.01
C SER A 72 1.79 -18.41 11.08
N GLY A 73 0.88 -18.48 10.11
CA GLY A 73 -0.25 -19.41 10.11
C GLY A 73 -1.25 -19.19 11.26
N VAL A 74 -1.05 -18.19 12.12
CA VAL A 74 -1.92 -17.90 13.25
C VAL A 74 -3.22 -17.27 12.73
N PRO A 75 -4.40 -17.81 13.07
CA PRO A 75 -5.67 -17.22 12.68
C PRO A 75 -5.92 -15.93 13.48
N LEU A 76 -5.92 -14.79 12.80
CA LEU A 76 -5.98 -13.45 13.39
C LEU A 76 -7.15 -12.65 12.83
N ARG A 77 -7.94 -12.00 13.69
CA ARG A 77 -8.99 -11.04 13.29
C ARG A 77 -8.72 -9.65 13.86
N ARG A 78 -9.30 -8.61 13.26
CA ARG A 78 -9.27 -7.25 13.85
C ARG A 78 -10.05 -7.22 15.18
N GLU A 79 -9.47 -6.56 16.18
CA GLU A 79 -10.14 -6.33 17.48
C GLU A 79 -11.39 -5.47 17.26
N GLY A 80 -12.51 -5.86 17.89
CA GLY A 80 -13.78 -5.12 17.84
C GLY A 80 -14.60 -5.26 16.54
N PHE A 81 -14.28 -6.24 15.69
CA PHE A 81 -15.11 -6.59 14.53
C PHE A 81 -15.77 -7.96 14.74
N ASP A 82 -17.10 -7.95 14.83
CA ASP A 82 -17.94 -9.15 15.03
C ASP A 82 -18.20 -9.92 13.73
N ASP A 83 -17.75 -9.41 12.58
CA ASP A 83 -18.01 -10.05 11.30
C ASP A 83 -17.43 -11.48 11.28
N ASP A 84 -18.24 -12.44 10.82
CA ASP A 84 -17.89 -13.85 10.64
C ASP A 84 -16.77 -14.06 9.58
N ASP A 85 -16.25 -12.99 8.99
CA ASP A 85 -15.15 -12.98 8.03
C ASP A 85 -13.87 -13.52 8.70
N GLU A 86 -13.64 -14.82 8.52
CA GLU A 86 -12.60 -15.58 9.20
C GLU A 86 -11.19 -15.10 8.84
N ASN A 87 -10.48 -14.49 9.79
CA ASN A 87 -9.07 -14.10 9.68
C ASN A 87 -8.75 -12.84 8.85
N ASP A 88 -9.63 -11.84 8.82
CA ASP A 88 -9.24 -10.53 8.28
C ASP A 88 -8.31 -9.77 9.25
N THR A 89 -7.06 -9.55 8.83
CA THR A 89 -6.04 -8.80 9.59
C THR A 89 -6.03 -7.30 9.30
N GLY A 90 -6.77 -6.84 8.29
CA GLY A 90 -6.64 -5.45 7.84
C GLY A 90 -5.42 -5.17 6.92
N PHE A 91 -4.56 -6.17 6.66
CA PHE A 91 -3.40 -6.06 5.75
C PHE A 91 -3.66 -6.83 4.46
N SER A 92 -3.42 -6.21 3.30
CA SER A 92 -3.68 -6.80 1.98
C SER A 92 -2.38 -7.16 1.30
N LEU A 93 -2.39 -8.20 0.47
CA LEU A 93 -1.28 -8.44 -0.44
C LEU A 93 -1.17 -7.27 -1.44
N GLU A 94 -0.02 -6.61 -1.43
CA GLU A 94 0.37 -5.70 -2.49
C GLU A 94 1.23 -6.45 -3.52
N ALA A 95 0.91 -6.26 -4.80
CA ALA A 95 1.70 -6.79 -5.91
C ALA A 95 3.14 -6.26 -5.87
N ASP A 96 4.11 -7.13 -6.13
CA ASP A 96 5.51 -6.70 -6.15
C ASP A 96 5.82 -5.81 -7.35
N ARG A 97 6.19 -4.55 -7.06
CA ARG A 97 6.64 -3.57 -8.05
C ARG A 97 7.97 -3.93 -8.71
N GLY A 98 8.73 -4.87 -8.13
CA GLY A 98 9.99 -5.35 -8.71
C GLY A 98 9.84 -5.96 -10.11
N TRP A 99 8.61 -6.33 -10.51
CA TRP A 99 8.31 -6.86 -11.84
C TRP A 99 8.02 -5.80 -12.91
N GLY A 100 8.00 -4.52 -12.54
CA GLY A 100 7.82 -3.38 -13.46
C GLY A 100 6.36 -2.92 -13.64
N LEU A 101 6.19 -1.86 -14.44
CA LEU A 101 4.90 -1.19 -14.62
C LEU A 101 3.89 -2.07 -15.35
N ALA A 102 4.29 -2.76 -16.41
CA ALA A 102 3.40 -3.65 -17.18
C ALA A 102 2.80 -4.76 -16.29
N PHE A 103 3.59 -5.32 -15.37
CA PHE A 103 3.08 -6.28 -14.38
C PHE A 103 2.05 -5.63 -13.46
N THR A 104 2.40 -4.47 -12.89
CA THR A 104 1.53 -3.74 -11.97
C THR A 104 0.19 -3.38 -12.63
N GLN A 105 0.22 -2.82 -13.85
CA GLN A 105 -0.98 -2.51 -14.63
C GLN A 105 -1.82 -3.75 -14.93
N ARG A 106 -1.20 -4.90 -15.18
CA ARG A 106 -1.91 -6.17 -15.39
C ARG A 106 -2.63 -6.61 -14.11
N ILE A 107 -1.98 -6.54 -12.95
CA ILE A 107 -2.65 -6.82 -11.67
C ILE A 107 -3.82 -5.86 -11.46
N GLU A 108 -3.60 -4.57 -11.68
CA GLU A 108 -4.63 -3.53 -11.53
C GLU A 108 -5.84 -3.81 -12.43
N GLN A 109 -5.61 -4.17 -13.69
CA GLN A 109 -6.68 -4.54 -14.60
C GLN A 109 -7.44 -5.78 -14.12
N MET A 110 -6.75 -6.80 -13.62
CA MET A 110 -7.40 -7.98 -13.05
C MET A 110 -8.28 -7.66 -11.84
N ILE A 111 -7.83 -6.74 -10.97
CA ILE A 111 -8.62 -6.26 -9.83
C ILE A 111 -9.89 -5.58 -10.34
N LEU A 112 -9.75 -4.64 -11.29
CA LEU A 112 -10.88 -3.91 -11.87
C LEU A 112 -11.87 -4.85 -12.57
N ASP A 113 -11.38 -5.85 -13.30
CA ASP A 113 -12.21 -6.85 -13.98
C ASP A 113 -12.98 -7.72 -12.98
N GLU A 114 -12.36 -8.11 -11.86
CA GLU A 114 -13.05 -8.85 -10.80
C GLU A 114 -14.06 -7.97 -10.05
N GLU A 115 -13.75 -6.70 -9.78
CA GLU A 115 -14.70 -5.75 -9.19
C GLU A 115 -15.92 -5.52 -10.10
N ALA A 116 -15.72 -5.47 -11.42
CA ALA A 116 -16.78 -5.31 -12.41
C ALA A 116 -17.74 -6.52 -12.50
N LYS A 117 -17.28 -7.72 -12.11
CA LYS A 117 -18.11 -8.94 -12.07
C LYS A 117 -19.04 -8.99 -10.86
N LEU A 118 -18.76 -8.19 -9.82
CA LEU A 118 -19.59 -8.19 -8.63
C LEU A 118 -20.93 -7.55 -8.93
N PRO A 119 -22.03 -8.08 -8.37
CA PRO A 119 -23.33 -7.43 -8.49
C PRO A 119 -23.17 -5.99 -7.99
N GLY A 120 -23.68 -5.05 -8.79
CA GLY A 120 -23.64 -3.62 -8.46
C GLY A 120 -24.03 -3.39 -7.00
N PRO A 121 -23.48 -2.34 -6.36
CA PRO A 121 -23.47 -2.21 -4.90
C PRO A 121 -24.84 -2.55 -4.34
N THR A 122 -24.90 -3.64 -3.54
CA THR A 122 -26.14 -4.12 -2.94
C THR A 122 -26.91 -2.96 -2.34
N ARG A 123 -28.25 -2.98 -2.45
CA ARG A 123 -29.14 -1.93 -1.92
C ARG A 123 -28.81 -1.55 -0.48
N GLU A 124 -28.24 -2.49 0.29
CA GLU A 124 -27.71 -2.34 1.64
C GLU A 124 -26.41 -1.53 1.74
N ARG A 125 -25.45 -1.75 0.82
CA ARG A 125 -24.23 -0.93 0.67
C ARG A 125 -24.59 0.49 0.21
N GLN A 126 -25.56 0.63 -0.69
CA GLN A 126 -26.12 1.94 -1.06
C GLN A 126 -26.85 2.60 0.12
N LYS A 127 -27.60 1.86 0.95
CA LYS A 127 -28.24 2.36 2.17
C LYS A 127 -27.24 2.75 3.26
N ARG A 128 -26.18 1.97 3.50
CA ARG A 128 -25.09 2.33 4.42
C ARG A 128 -24.34 3.57 3.92
N LYS A 129 -24.05 3.66 2.61
CA LYS A 129 -23.50 4.88 1.99
C LYS A 129 -24.47 6.06 2.09
N ALA A 130 -25.77 5.87 1.90
CA ALA A 130 -26.79 6.92 2.01
C ALA A 130 -26.95 7.43 3.44
N ARG A 131 -26.94 6.55 4.44
CA ARG A 131 -26.94 6.91 5.86
C ARG A 131 -25.68 7.68 6.28
N ARG A 132 -24.53 7.40 5.63
CA ARG A 132 -23.28 8.17 5.78
C ARG A 132 -23.20 9.41 4.88
N LYS A 133 -24.14 9.58 3.93
CA LYS A 133 -24.24 10.70 2.97
C LYS A 133 -25.28 11.74 3.42
N ALA A 134 -25.28 12.13 4.68
CA ALA A 134 -25.43 13.57 4.94
C ALA A 134 -24.01 14.15 4.89
N PRO A 135 -23.44 14.45 3.70
CA PRO A 135 -22.13 15.07 3.65
C PRO A 135 -22.29 16.45 4.31
N ALA A 136 -21.70 16.62 5.49
CA ALA A 136 -21.26 17.95 5.88
C ALA A 136 -20.39 18.43 4.71
N LYS A 137 -20.81 19.52 4.05
CA LYS A 137 -20.00 20.19 3.02
C LYS A 137 -18.56 20.24 3.54
N PRO A 138 -17.54 19.88 2.74
CA PRO A 138 -16.15 20.02 3.16
C PRO A 138 -15.96 21.47 3.60
N ARG A 139 -15.95 21.70 4.91
CA ARG A 139 -15.65 23.00 5.47
C ARG A 139 -14.17 23.17 5.18
N MET A 140 -13.85 24.00 4.19
CA MET A 140 -12.52 24.60 4.09
C MET A 140 -12.27 25.32 5.41
N ARG A 141 -11.61 24.63 6.34
CA ARG A 141 -11.06 25.23 7.53
C ARG A 141 -9.69 25.73 7.15
N THR A 142 -9.49 27.04 7.26
CA THR A 142 -8.16 27.62 7.38
C THR A 142 -7.52 27.00 8.61
N ILE A 143 -6.60 26.08 8.40
CA ILE A 143 -5.89 25.36 9.46
C ILE A 143 -5.01 26.39 10.17
N SER A 144 -5.20 26.53 11.48
CA SER A 144 -4.33 27.38 12.29
C SER A 144 -2.91 26.80 12.31
N ASP A 145 -1.87 27.61 12.54
CA ASP A 145 -0.48 27.11 12.57
C ASP A 145 -0.26 26.01 13.62
N ALA A 146 -1.07 25.98 14.68
CA ALA A 146 -1.08 24.93 15.70
C ALA A 146 -1.67 23.58 15.23
N GLU A 147 -2.41 23.57 14.11
CA GLU A 147 -3.06 22.38 13.54
C GLU A 147 -2.29 21.83 12.32
N ARG A 148 -1.07 22.31 12.06
CA ARG A 148 -0.25 21.82 10.94
C ARG A 148 0.07 20.33 11.15
N PRO A 149 -0.26 19.46 10.18
CA PRO A 149 0.04 18.04 10.29
C PRO A 149 1.54 17.80 10.46
N ARG A 150 1.91 16.88 11.35
CA ARG A 150 3.29 16.41 11.45
C ARG A 150 3.59 15.47 10.29
N TRP A 151 4.30 15.97 9.28
CA TRP A 151 4.75 15.17 8.14
C TRP A 151 5.77 14.10 8.59
N ILE A 152 5.57 12.87 8.12
CA ILE A 152 6.44 11.73 8.45
C ILE A 152 7.05 11.09 7.21
N ALA A 153 6.50 11.36 6.02
CA ALA A 153 7.00 10.81 4.78
C ALA A 153 6.68 11.74 3.62
N GLU A 154 7.55 11.70 2.62
CA GLU A 154 7.50 12.49 1.40
C GLU A 154 7.87 11.62 0.19
N ARG A 155 7.29 11.94 -0.96
CA ARG A 155 7.66 11.39 -2.27
C ARG A 155 7.65 12.49 -3.32
N LYS A 156 8.67 12.49 -4.16
CA LYS A 156 8.77 13.35 -5.35
C LYS A 156 8.28 12.59 -6.58
N LEU A 157 7.32 13.18 -7.29
CA LEU A 157 6.85 12.73 -8.59
C LEU A 157 7.23 13.77 -9.64
N VAL A 158 7.76 13.34 -10.77
CA VAL A 158 8.06 14.20 -11.91
C VAL A 158 6.85 14.22 -12.83
N ARG A 159 6.43 15.41 -13.25
CA ARG A 159 5.43 15.57 -14.31
C ARG A 159 6.05 15.28 -15.67
N CYS A 160 5.38 14.44 -16.45
CA CYS A 160 5.83 14.08 -17.79
C CYS A 160 5.35 15.09 -18.84
N ASP A 161 4.28 15.83 -18.55
CA ASP A 161 3.71 16.86 -19.43
C ASP A 161 4.45 18.21 -19.35
N THR A 162 5.21 18.45 -18.28
CA THR A 162 5.86 19.73 -17.99
C THR A 162 7.29 19.51 -17.53
N VAL A 163 8.25 19.89 -18.37
CA VAL A 163 9.69 19.72 -18.08
C VAL A 163 10.08 20.43 -16.78
N GLY A 164 10.76 19.69 -15.90
CA GLY A 164 11.27 20.21 -14.64
C GLY A 164 10.22 20.41 -13.54
N SER A 165 8.95 20.11 -13.80
CA SER A 165 7.90 20.22 -12.79
C SER A 165 7.84 18.99 -11.90
N ILE A 166 7.74 19.22 -10.60
CA ILE A 166 7.76 18.19 -9.55
C ILE A 166 6.52 18.37 -8.68
N ILE A 167 5.83 17.26 -8.41
CA ILE A 167 4.80 17.15 -7.40
C ILE A 167 5.40 16.53 -6.15
N MET A 168 5.28 17.22 -5.02
CA MET A 168 5.64 16.66 -3.72
C MET A 168 4.39 16.08 -3.05
N VAL A 169 4.41 14.79 -2.79
CA VAL A 169 3.38 14.13 -1.97
C VAL A 169 3.89 14.07 -0.54
N ARG A 170 3.12 14.58 0.42
CA ARG A 170 3.44 14.45 1.86
C ARG A 170 2.39 13.64 2.58
N LEU A 171 2.84 12.83 3.54
CA LEU A 171 2.01 11.98 4.38
C LEU A 171 2.31 12.29 5.84
N SER A 172 1.25 12.53 6.61
CA SER A 172 1.37 12.90 8.03
C SER A 172 1.26 11.69 8.95
N TYR A 173 1.61 11.93 10.21
CA TYR A 173 1.37 11.00 11.29
C TYR A 173 -0.14 10.76 11.49
N PRO A 174 -0.58 9.50 11.66
CA PRO A 174 -1.96 9.24 12.08
C PRO A 174 -2.23 9.79 13.48
N GLU A 175 -3.28 10.59 13.63
CA GLU A 175 -3.68 11.24 14.87
C GLU A 175 -5.09 10.79 15.27
N SER A 176 -5.28 10.49 16.56
CA SER A 176 -6.60 10.20 17.11
C SER A 176 -7.37 11.50 17.36
N TYR A 177 -8.65 11.53 16.98
CA TYR A 177 -9.56 12.55 17.47
C TYR A 177 -10.00 12.17 18.89
N ALA A 178 -9.74 13.04 19.88
CA ALA A 178 -9.90 12.73 21.30
C ALA A 178 -11.30 12.20 21.68
N ASP A 179 -12.33 12.63 20.95
CA ASP A 179 -13.72 12.40 21.33
C ASP A 179 -14.44 11.30 20.51
N GLU A 180 -13.82 10.74 19.46
CA GLU A 180 -14.59 9.96 18.46
C GLU A 180 -14.09 8.52 18.21
N ASN A 181 -13.01 8.05 18.83
CA ASN A 181 -12.36 6.78 18.46
C ASN A 181 -12.04 6.68 16.95
N VAL A 182 -11.96 7.83 16.26
CA VAL A 182 -11.64 7.93 14.85
C VAL A 182 -10.22 8.42 14.71
N TRP A 183 -9.43 7.68 13.93
CA TRP A 183 -8.10 8.09 13.56
C TRP A 183 -8.14 8.81 12.22
N LYS A 184 -7.39 9.90 12.09
CA LYS A 184 -7.19 10.60 10.82
C LYS A 184 -5.73 10.56 10.42
N CYS A 185 -5.46 10.52 9.12
CA CYS A 185 -4.13 10.69 8.56
C CYS A 185 -4.24 11.68 7.41
N ALA A 186 -3.53 12.79 7.53
CA ALA A 186 -3.50 13.85 6.54
C ALA A 186 -2.47 13.58 5.43
N PHE A 187 -2.74 14.06 4.23
CA PHE A 187 -1.80 14.06 3.11
C PHE A 187 -2.01 15.31 2.23
N THR A 188 -0.96 15.72 1.53
CA THR A 188 -0.99 16.88 0.62
C THR A 188 -0.28 16.57 -0.69
N PHE A 189 -0.57 17.40 -1.69
CA PHE A 189 0.15 17.47 -2.95
C PHE A 189 0.61 18.92 -3.11
N GLU A 190 1.91 19.16 -3.17
CA GLU A 190 2.45 20.46 -3.53
C GLU A 190 2.82 20.42 -5.02
N GLY A 191 2.37 21.40 -5.79
CA GLY A 191 2.55 21.43 -7.25
C GLY A 191 1.49 20.67 -8.05
N LEU A 192 0.42 20.22 -7.39
CA LEU A 192 -0.84 19.80 -8.00
C LEU A 192 -1.91 20.85 -7.68
N ASP A 193 -2.89 21.06 -8.56
CA ASP A 193 -3.78 22.24 -8.69
C ASP A 193 -4.36 22.86 -7.40
N ASP A 194 -4.43 22.13 -6.29
CA ASP A 194 -4.84 22.65 -5.00
C ASP A 194 -3.84 22.19 -3.92
N ASP A 195 -3.10 23.11 -3.29
CA ASP A 195 -2.23 22.85 -2.11
C ASP A 195 -3.08 22.54 -0.84
N LEU A 196 -4.15 21.77 -1.01
CA LEU A 196 -5.10 21.42 0.03
C LEU A 196 -4.58 20.24 0.87
N ILE A 197 -4.90 20.30 2.15
CA ILE A 197 -4.70 19.18 3.07
C ILE A 197 -5.93 18.26 2.98
N TYR A 198 -5.69 17.04 2.54
CA TYR A 198 -6.69 15.98 2.52
C TYR A 198 -6.56 15.10 3.77
N PHE A 199 -7.66 14.48 4.18
CA PHE A 199 -7.70 13.60 5.34
C PHE A 199 -8.34 12.26 4.98
N SER A 200 -7.74 11.18 5.46
CA SER A 200 -8.34 9.84 5.47
C SER A 200 -8.63 9.39 6.88
N HIS A 201 -9.78 8.73 7.07
CA HIS A 201 -10.26 8.31 8.39
C HIS A 201 -10.29 6.79 8.54
N GLY A 202 -9.70 6.27 9.62
CA GLY A 202 -9.63 4.85 9.96
C GLY A 202 -10.17 4.57 11.36
N ASP A 203 -10.52 3.31 11.60
CA ASP A 203 -10.97 2.85 12.93
C ASP A 203 -9.77 2.72 13.89
N ASP A 204 -8.57 2.53 13.33
CA ASP A 204 -7.29 2.54 14.02
C ASP A 204 -6.26 3.38 13.25
N SER A 205 -5.14 3.71 13.89
CA SER A 205 -4.07 4.52 13.29
C SER A 205 -3.47 3.87 12.04
N MET A 206 -3.36 2.54 12.00
CA MET A 206 -2.93 1.79 10.82
C MET A 206 -3.90 1.93 9.65
N GLY A 207 -5.20 1.87 9.91
CA GLY A 207 -6.26 1.96 8.92
C GLY A 207 -6.38 3.36 8.36
N ALA A 208 -6.14 4.38 9.18
CA ALA A 208 -6.04 5.77 8.70
C ALA A 208 -4.85 5.93 7.75
N LEU A 209 -3.69 5.35 8.09
CA LEU A 209 -2.49 5.37 7.26
C LEU A 209 -2.70 4.67 5.90
N GLN A 210 -3.20 3.43 5.91
CA GLN A 210 -3.48 2.67 4.68
C GLN A 210 -4.49 3.39 3.79
N LYS A 211 -5.57 3.93 4.38
CA LYS A 211 -6.56 4.71 3.63
C LYS A 211 -5.97 6.01 3.07
N ALA A 212 -5.03 6.65 3.77
CA ALA A 212 -4.33 7.81 3.23
C ALA A 212 -3.47 7.46 2.02
N LEU A 213 -2.72 6.35 2.05
CA LEU A 213 -1.96 5.85 0.89
C LEU A 213 -2.87 5.55 -0.30
N ARG A 214 -4.02 4.91 -0.05
CA ARG A 214 -5.05 4.67 -1.06
C ARG A 214 -5.64 5.98 -1.61
N GLY A 215 -5.95 6.93 -0.73
CA GLY A 215 -6.49 8.24 -1.08
C GLY A 215 -5.52 9.06 -1.93
N ILE A 216 -4.22 8.97 -1.62
CA ILE A 216 -3.15 9.56 -2.42
C ILE A 216 -3.20 9.02 -3.84
N ARG A 217 -3.18 7.69 -4.00
CA ARG A 217 -3.27 7.04 -5.31
C ARG A 217 -4.50 7.49 -6.09
N SER A 218 -5.68 7.41 -5.45
CA SER A 218 -6.94 7.79 -6.11
C SER A 218 -6.91 9.23 -6.62
N LYS A 219 -6.35 10.16 -5.85
CA LYS A 219 -6.23 11.57 -6.25
C LYS A 219 -5.25 11.77 -7.40
N LEU A 220 -4.09 11.12 -7.37
CA LEU A 220 -3.12 11.18 -8.47
C LEU A 220 -3.71 10.63 -9.77
N VAL A 221 -4.39 9.48 -9.72
CA VAL A 221 -5.06 8.90 -10.89
C VAL A 221 -6.19 9.80 -11.40
N GLN A 222 -7.01 10.37 -10.51
CA GLN A 222 -8.10 11.28 -10.87
C GLN A 222 -7.63 12.58 -11.50
N SER A 223 -6.41 13.04 -11.17
CA SER A 223 -5.86 14.27 -11.78
C SER A 223 -5.63 14.13 -13.28
N GLY A 224 -5.43 12.90 -13.78
CA GLY A 224 -5.09 12.64 -15.18
C GLY A 224 -3.71 13.16 -15.61
N VAL A 225 -2.94 13.75 -14.70
CA VAL A 225 -1.58 14.23 -14.98
C VAL A 225 -0.65 13.02 -15.13
N PRO A 226 0.10 12.90 -16.24
CA PRO A 226 1.07 11.83 -16.40
C PRO A 226 2.26 12.10 -15.47
N LEU A 227 2.51 11.14 -14.56
CA LEU A 227 3.47 11.28 -13.47
C LEU A 227 4.43 10.10 -13.46
N ARG A 228 5.66 10.36 -13.04
CA ARG A 228 6.70 9.35 -12.86
C ARG A 228 7.37 9.49 -11.51
N TRP A 229 7.63 8.38 -10.83
CA TRP A 229 8.38 8.37 -9.58
C TRP A 229 9.84 8.80 -9.80
N ALA A 230 10.23 9.94 -9.21
CA ALA A 230 11.50 10.61 -9.50
C ALA A 230 12.75 9.76 -9.25
N LEU A 231 12.75 8.97 -8.16
CA LEU A 231 13.94 8.29 -7.67
C LEU A 231 14.12 6.88 -8.22
N SER A 232 13.05 6.24 -8.68
CA SER A 232 13.14 4.86 -9.15
C SER A 232 13.50 4.75 -10.64
N GLY A 233 13.54 5.88 -11.37
CA GLY A 233 13.80 5.88 -12.82
C GLY A 233 12.79 5.05 -13.62
N LEU A 234 11.60 4.79 -13.05
CA LEU A 234 10.60 3.89 -13.62
C LEU A 234 9.94 4.49 -14.85
N GLU A 235 9.09 3.70 -15.50
CA GLU A 235 8.34 4.10 -16.68
C GLU A 235 7.36 5.25 -16.38
N GLU A 236 6.94 5.94 -17.44
CA GLU A 236 5.88 6.95 -17.38
C GLU A 236 4.59 6.34 -16.81
N ASN A 237 3.90 7.06 -15.93
CA ASN A 237 2.72 6.63 -15.17
C ASN A 237 2.98 5.69 -13.98
N ASP A 238 4.23 5.36 -13.68
CA ASP A 238 4.53 4.73 -12.39
C ASP A 238 4.65 5.77 -11.27
N ILE A 239 3.57 5.94 -10.51
CA ILE A 239 3.49 6.87 -9.37
C ILE A 239 4.00 6.28 -8.05
N GLY A 240 4.41 5.01 -8.00
CA GLY A 240 4.90 4.40 -6.75
C GLY A 240 3.82 3.99 -5.74
N PHE A 241 2.52 4.22 -6.00
CA PHE A 241 1.42 3.90 -5.06
C PHE A 241 0.61 2.69 -5.51
N SER A 242 0.58 1.61 -4.72
CA SER A 242 -0.04 0.32 -5.09
C SER A 242 -1.56 0.42 -5.10
N MET A 243 -2.21 -0.27 -6.03
CA MET A 243 -3.65 -0.49 -5.95
C MET A 243 -3.92 -1.54 -4.88
N GLU A 244 -4.78 -1.19 -3.92
CA GLU A 244 -5.31 -2.14 -2.96
C GLU A 244 -6.70 -2.59 -3.42
N ALA A 245 -7.00 -3.89 -3.31
CA ALA A 245 -8.34 -4.39 -3.52
C ALA A 245 -9.34 -3.75 -2.52
N ASP A 246 -10.55 -3.44 -2.98
CA ASP A 246 -11.58 -2.95 -2.07
C ASP A 246 -12.10 -4.07 -1.16
N ARG A 247 -11.68 -4.02 0.10
CA ARG A 247 -12.14 -4.90 1.19
C ARG A 247 -13.65 -4.83 1.43
N GLY A 248 -14.33 -3.78 0.95
CA GLY A 248 -15.78 -3.65 1.04
C GLY A 248 -16.57 -4.72 0.28
N HIS A 249 -15.90 -5.60 -0.46
CA HIS A 249 -16.47 -6.76 -1.14
C HIS A 249 -16.35 -8.08 -0.35
N GLY A 250 -15.80 -8.03 0.87
CA GLY A 250 -15.68 -9.18 1.76
C GLY A 250 -14.38 -9.96 1.62
N LEU A 251 -14.15 -10.89 2.56
CA LEU A 251 -12.89 -11.63 2.64
C LEU A 251 -12.68 -12.61 1.49
N ALA A 252 -13.75 -13.28 1.04
CA ALA A 252 -13.67 -14.23 -0.08
C ALA A 252 -13.18 -13.54 -1.38
N PHE A 253 -13.66 -12.33 -1.64
CA PHE A 253 -13.18 -11.51 -2.75
C PHE A 253 -11.70 -11.16 -2.58
N THR A 254 -11.33 -10.66 -1.41
CA THR A 254 -9.94 -10.29 -1.11
C THR A 254 -9.00 -11.48 -1.33
N ARG A 255 -9.29 -12.66 -0.75
CA ARG A 255 -8.49 -13.88 -0.93
C ARG A 255 -8.36 -14.30 -2.39
N ARG A 256 -9.43 -14.14 -3.19
CA ARG A 256 -9.38 -14.44 -4.63
C ARG A 256 -8.41 -13.51 -5.34
N ILE A 257 -8.47 -12.20 -5.09
CA ILE A 257 -7.53 -11.24 -5.66
C ILE A 257 -6.10 -11.57 -5.24
N GLU A 258 -5.88 -11.89 -3.96
CA GLU A 258 -4.55 -12.26 -3.46
C GLU A 258 -4.01 -13.51 -4.17
N GLN A 259 -4.84 -14.54 -4.35
CA GLN A 259 -4.46 -15.73 -5.11
C GLN A 259 -4.12 -15.40 -6.56
N MET A 260 -4.91 -14.55 -7.23
CA MET A 260 -4.62 -14.12 -8.60
C MET A 260 -3.29 -13.36 -8.71
N ILE A 261 -2.96 -12.53 -7.72
CA ILE A 261 -1.67 -11.84 -7.64
C ILE A 261 -0.54 -12.87 -7.51
N LEU A 262 -0.65 -13.82 -6.58
CA LEU A 262 0.36 -14.87 -6.36
C LEU A 262 0.57 -15.74 -7.62
N ASP A 263 -0.51 -16.18 -8.25
CA ASP A 263 -0.45 -16.98 -9.48
C ASP A 263 0.23 -16.21 -10.62
N GLU A 264 0.02 -14.90 -10.69
CA GLU A 264 0.63 -14.05 -11.72
C GLU A 264 2.11 -13.76 -11.42
N GLU A 265 2.47 -13.52 -10.15
CA GLU A 265 3.87 -13.44 -9.71
C GLU A 265 4.64 -14.72 -10.04
N GLU A 266 4.04 -15.89 -9.79
CA GLU A 266 4.66 -17.18 -10.11
C GLU A 266 4.88 -17.36 -11.61
N LYS A 267 3.87 -17.03 -12.45
CA LYS A 267 4.02 -17.07 -13.91
C LYS A 267 5.15 -16.18 -14.41
N TYR A 268 5.28 -14.97 -13.86
CA TYR A 268 6.36 -14.06 -14.21
C TYR A 268 7.73 -14.60 -13.80
N LEU A 269 7.84 -15.16 -12.60
CA LEU A 269 9.06 -15.80 -12.12
C LEU A 269 9.48 -16.96 -13.02
N GLN A 270 8.54 -17.84 -13.39
CA GLN A 270 8.79 -18.97 -14.28
C GLN A 270 9.26 -18.51 -15.67
N ARG A 271 8.62 -17.49 -16.26
CA ARG A 271 9.05 -16.90 -17.55
C ARG A 271 10.47 -16.35 -17.46
N SER A 272 10.77 -15.56 -16.43
CA SER A 272 12.11 -14.99 -16.23
C SER A 272 13.18 -16.06 -16.08
N MET A 273 12.89 -17.14 -15.34
CA MET A 273 13.81 -18.27 -15.17
C MET A 273 14.07 -18.99 -16.50
N ARG A 274 13.02 -19.21 -17.30
CA ARG A 274 13.11 -19.84 -18.62
C ARG A 274 13.95 -19.00 -19.59
N GLU A 275 13.68 -17.70 -19.68
CA GLU A 275 14.44 -16.78 -20.54
C GLU A 275 15.94 -16.76 -20.16
N ARG A 276 16.24 -16.74 -18.86
CA ARG A 276 17.62 -16.83 -18.37
C ARG A 276 18.29 -18.15 -18.75
N GLN A 277 17.56 -19.26 -18.69
CA GLN A 277 18.07 -20.56 -19.09
C GLN A 277 18.33 -20.60 -20.61
N GLU A 278 17.36 -20.20 -21.42
CA GLU A 278 17.48 -20.14 -22.88
C GLU A 278 18.65 -19.23 -23.30
N HIS A 279 18.82 -18.08 -22.66
CA HIS A 279 19.95 -17.19 -22.90
C HIS A 279 21.31 -17.83 -22.51
N ARG A 280 21.38 -18.55 -21.39
CA ARG A 280 22.59 -19.30 -20.99
C ARG A 280 22.91 -20.40 -21.99
N GLU A 281 21.91 -21.13 -22.47
CA GLU A 281 22.08 -22.17 -23.48
C GLU A 281 22.50 -21.59 -24.84
N ALA A 282 21.92 -20.48 -25.27
CA ALA A 282 22.33 -19.76 -26.47
C ALA A 282 23.80 -19.31 -26.39
N ARG A 283 24.22 -18.75 -25.25
CA ARG A 283 25.64 -18.37 -25.03
C ARG A 283 26.57 -19.58 -25.03
N ARG A 284 26.14 -20.71 -24.45
CA ARG A 284 26.91 -21.98 -24.50
C ARG A 284 27.07 -22.47 -25.94
N LYS A 285 25.99 -22.51 -26.71
CA LYS A 285 26.00 -22.91 -28.14
C LYS A 285 26.85 -21.97 -29.00
N ALA A 286 26.80 -20.66 -28.75
CA ALA A 286 27.62 -19.68 -29.47
C ALA A 286 29.13 -19.88 -29.22
N ARG A 287 29.53 -20.22 -27.98
CA ARG A 287 30.93 -20.52 -27.62
C ARG A 287 31.43 -21.85 -28.18
N ALA A 288 30.52 -22.80 -28.44
CA ALA A 288 30.88 -24.12 -28.97
C ALA A 288 31.09 -24.13 -30.50
N LYS A 289 30.75 -23.04 -31.22
CA LYS A 289 31.00 -22.96 -32.66
C LYS A 289 32.52 -22.85 -32.91
N PRO A 290 33.14 -23.80 -33.63
CA PRO A 290 34.57 -23.73 -33.95
C PRO A 290 34.85 -22.47 -34.76
N GLN A 291 35.96 -21.78 -34.46
CA GLN A 291 36.38 -20.64 -35.27
C GLN A 291 36.69 -21.12 -36.69
N PRO A 292 36.20 -20.40 -37.72
CA PRO A 292 36.54 -20.72 -39.10
C PRO A 292 38.06 -20.65 -39.26
N LYS A 293 38.65 -21.73 -39.78
CA LYS A 293 40.07 -21.84 -40.13
C LYS A 293 40.37 -21.08 -41.42
#